data_AF-A0A0H4VV63-F1
#
_entry.id   AF-A0A0H4VV63-F1
#
_cell.length_a   1.000
_cell.length_b   1.000
_cell.length_c   1.000
_cell.angle_alpha   90.00
_cell.angle_beta   90.00
_cell.angle_gamma   90.00
#
_symmetry.space_group_name_H-M   'P 1'
#
loop_
_entity.id
_entity.type
_entity.pdbx_description
1 polymer ?
#
loop_
_entity_poly.entity_id
_entity_poly.type
_entity_poly.pdbx_seq_one_letter_code
_entity_poly.pdbx_strand_id
1 'polypeptide(L)'
;MTFLLAAAPLALLAACGEPETEDTAALETDKAATTQSADDTRSAHATDLDEAGDFSGTYSFDAPDGTRTQLTVNAQDDTFEYKGADGTLESGNYDRLADGYRIKIEDWFGSPAYFTVSDGDLVRLEQDIDITPDMQVSGERYVRGDDEDDAVFSREPELASPVAPQD
;
A
#
# COMPACT_ATOMS: atom_id res chain seq x y z
N MET A 1 38.19 10.83 37.16
CA MET A 1 37.29 9.95 36.38
C MET A 1 37.99 9.71 35.05
N THR A 2 38.54 8.52 34.88
CA THR A 2 39.47 8.14 33.81
C THR A 2 38.71 7.85 32.51
N PHE A 3 39.09 8.50 31.41
CA PHE A 3 38.64 8.15 30.07
C PHE A 3 39.47 6.97 29.53
N LEU A 4 38.81 5.91 29.07
CA LEU A 4 39.44 4.79 28.36
C LEU A 4 38.82 4.71 26.96
N LEU A 5 39.58 5.21 25.96
CA LEU A 5 39.38 4.89 24.55
C LEU A 5 39.99 3.51 24.28
N ALA A 6 39.23 2.58 23.68
CA ALA A 6 39.76 1.36 23.11
C ALA A 6 39.37 1.30 21.62
N ALA A 7 40.39 1.42 20.76
CA ALA A 7 40.30 1.13 19.34
C ALA A 7 40.55 -0.38 19.13
N ALA A 8 39.69 -1.04 18.36
CA ALA A 8 39.91 -2.42 17.93
C ALA A 8 40.10 -2.46 16.40
N PRO A 9 41.19 -3.06 15.89
CA PRO A 9 41.42 -3.26 14.46
C PRO A 9 40.75 -4.58 14.01
N LEU A 10 39.92 -4.53 12.98
CA LEU A 10 39.42 -5.76 12.34
C LEU A 10 40.32 -6.12 11.17
N ALA A 11 40.89 -7.31 11.31
CA ALA A 11 41.87 -7.93 10.46
C ALA A 11 41.31 -8.38 9.10
N LEU A 12 42.24 -8.45 8.14
CA LEU A 12 42.14 -9.09 6.83
C LEU A 12 41.36 -10.42 6.84
N LEU A 13 40.39 -10.52 5.92
CA LEU A 13 39.88 -11.79 5.40
C LEU A 13 40.49 -12.04 4.02
N ALA A 14 41.50 -12.90 4.00
CA ALA A 14 41.88 -13.63 2.80
C ALA A 14 40.89 -14.80 2.65
N ALA A 15 40.08 -14.76 1.61
CA ALA A 15 39.34 -15.91 1.11
C ALA A 15 39.52 -15.96 -0.41
N CYS A 16 40.58 -16.62 -0.82
CA CYS A 16 40.78 -17.14 -2.17
C CYS A 16 40.01 -18.46 -2.25
N GLY A 17 39.17 -18.61 -3.26
CA GLY A 17 38.32 -19.78 -3.44
C GLY A 17 37.54 -19.65 -4.74
N GLU A 18 38.27 -19.74 -5.84
CA GLU A 18 37.74 -19.95 -7.20
C GLU A 18 36.93 -21.25 -7.25
N PRO A 19 35.78 -21.23 -7.96
CA PRO A 19 35.48 -22.35 -8.84
C PRO A 19 35.12 -21.87 -10.26
N GLU A 20 35.78 -22.48 -11.24
CA GLU A 20 35.48 -22.37 -12.67
C GLU A 20 34.41 -23.38 -13.12
N THR A 21 33.52 -22.88 -13.99
CA THR A 21 32.73 -23.54 -15.07
C THR A 21 31.64 -24.58 -14.70
N GLU A 22 30.37 -24.30 -15.03
CA GLU A 22 29.71 -24.79 -16.26
C GLU A 22 28.24 -24.38 -16.37
N ASP A 23 27.89 -24.12 -17.63
CA ASP A 23 26.62 -23.71 -18.23
C ASP A 23 25.41 -24.51 -17.72
N THR A 24 24.46 -23.82 -17.08
CA THR A 24 23.06 -24.19 -17.19
C THR A 24 22.26 -22.93 -17.48
N ALA A 25 21.81 -22.83 -18.73
CA ALA A 25 20.73 -21.94 -19.14
C ALA A 25 19.48 -22.25 -18.30
N ALA A 26 19.38 -21.64 -17.12
CA ALA A 26 18.12 -21.34 -16.48
C ALA A 26 17.73 -19.95 -16.98
N LEU A 27 16.62 -19.90 -17.71
CA LEU A 27 15.94 -18.67 -18.05
C LEU A 27 15.49 -18.04 -16.73
N GLU A 28 16.37 -17.25 -16.13
CA GLU A 28 15.97 -16.26 -15.16
C GLU A 28 15.08 -15.31 -15.93
N THR A 29 13.78 -15.52 -15.78
CA THR A 29 12.83 -14.44 -15.93
C THR A 29 13.31 -13.36 -14.99
N ASP A 30 14.10 -12.43 -15.53
CA ASP A 30 14.14 -11.04 -15.09
C ASP A 30 12.70 -10.52 -15.18
N LYS A 31 11.86 -10.96 -14.23
CA LYS A 31 10.82 -10.09 -13.70
C LYS A 31 11.65 -9.04 -13.00
N ALA A 32 12.06 -8.04 -13.77
CA ALA A 32 12.52 -6.79 -13.25
C ALA A 32 11.48 -6.42 -12.20
N ALA A 33 11.83 -6.62 -10.93
CA ALA A 33 11.22 -5.91 -9.84
C ALA A 33 11.50 -4.46 -10.22
N THR A 34 10.56 -3.89 -10.95
CA THR A 34 10.35 -2.46 -10.99
C THR A 34 10.08 -2.12 -9.54
N THR A 35 11.16 -1.90 -8.80
CA THR A 35 11.18 -0.97 -7.70
C THR A 35 10.87 0.35 -8.37
N GLN A 36 9.58 0.56 -8.66
CA GLN A 36 9.02 1.88 -8.84
C GLN A 36 9.27 2.54 -7.50
N SER A 37 10.46 3.14 -7.39
CA SER A 37 10.73 4.13 -6.38
C SER A 37 9.64 5.15 -6.60
N ALA A 38 8.70 5.17 -5.65
CA ALA A 38 7.61 6.12 -5.64
C ALA A 38 8.25 7.50 -5.73
N ASP A 39 8.06 8.13 -6.88
CA ASP A 39 8.21 9.57 -7.04
C ASP A 39 7.02 10.17 -6.27
N ASP A 40 7.12 10.11 -4.93
CA ASP A 40 6.05 10.29 -3.93
C ASP A 40 5.56 11.75 -3.83
N THR A 41 5.86 12.57 -4.83
CA THR A 41 5.44 13.97 -4.89
C THR A 41 5.03 14.38 -6.29
N ARG A 42 4.46 13.45 -7.06
CA ARG A 42 3.75 13.81 -8.29
C ARG A 42 2.43 14.49 -7.91
N SER A 43 2.48 15.83 -7.87
CA SER A 43 1.27 16.63 -7.78
C SER A 43 0.47 16.47 -9.07
N ALA A 44 -0.75 16.01 -8.93
CA ALA A 44 -1.67 15.76 -10.03
C ALA A 44 -3.04 16.34 -9.67
N HIS A 45 -3.91 16.49 -10.67
CA HIS A 45 -5.26 16.97 -10.44
C HIS A 45 -6.09 15.88 -9.74
N ALA A 46 -6.99 16.31 -8.87
CA ALA A 46 -8.01 15.42 -8.34
C ALA A 46 -9.02 15.07 -9.43
N THR A 47 -9.50 13.83 -9.41
CA THR A 47 -10.61 13.36 -10.24
C THR A 47 -11.89 13.45 -9.44
N ASP A 48 -12.95 13.98 -10.05
CA ASP A 48 -14.30 13.96 -9.46
C ASP A 48 -14.72 12.50 -9.21
N LEU A 49 -15.37 12.21 -8.08
CA LEU A 49 -15.71 10.85 -7.68
C LEU A 49 -16.77 10.21 -8.58
N ASP A 50 -17.66 11.00 -9.19
CA ASP A 50 -18.64 10.51 -10.16
C ASP A 50 -17.97 10.26 -11.53
N GLU A 51 -16.95 11.05 -11.89
CA GLU A 51 -16.15 10.85 -13.11
C GLU A 51 -15.13 9.71 -12.98
N ALA A 52 -14.62 9.45 -11.77
CA ALA A 52 -13.66 8.38 -11.48
C ALA A 52 -14.23 6.98 -11.72
N GLY A 53 -15.56 6.83 -11.73
CA GLY A 53 -16.22 5.55 -11.87
C GLY A 53 -16.00 4.65 -10.65
N ASP A 54 -15.68 3.38 -10.88
CA ASP A 54 -15.43 2.42 -9.80
C ASP A 54 -13.97 2.47 -9.31
N PHE A 55 -13.76 3.19 -8.21
CA PHE A 55 -12.48 3.23 -7.49
C PHE A 55 -12.39 2.17 -6.36
N SER A 56 -13.23 1.13 -6.41
CA SER A 56 -13.12 0.00 -5.46
C SER A 56 -11.82 -0.76 -5.65
N GLY A 57 -11.05 -1.01 -4.60
CA GLY A 57 -9.82 -1.79 -4.70
C GLY A 57 -8.93 -1.65 -3.49
N THR A 58 -7.83 -2.41 -3.48
CA THR A 58 -6.81 -2.34 -2.45
C THR A 58 -5.70 -1.40 -2.91
N TYR A 59 -5.38 -0.42 -2.08
CA TYR A 59 -4.35 0.59 -2.34
C TYR A 59 -3.26 0.48 -1.28
N SER A 60 -2.00 0.67 -1.67
CA SER A 60 -0.84 0.54 -0.78
C SER A 60 0.00 1.81 -0.76
N PHE A 61 0.43 2.21 0.43
CA PHE A 61 1.42 3.27 0.62
C PHE A 61 2.64 2.67 1.33
N ASP A 62 3.80 2.80 0.69
CA ASP A 62 5.09 2.42 1.24
C ASP A 62 5.79 3.69 1.74
N ALA A 63 5.87 3.84 3.06
CA ALA A 63 6.50 5.00 3.68
C ALA A 63 8.04 4.95 3.56
N PRO A 64 8.73 6.10 3.62
CA PRO A 64 10.20 6.16 3.50
C PRO A 64 10.98 5.37 4.57
N ASP A 65 10.34 5.05 5.70
CA ASP A 65 10.91 4.25 6.78
C ASP A 65 10.78 2.73 6.55
N GLY A 66 10.21 2.31 5.41
CA GLY A 66 10.01 0.93 5.02
C GLY A 66 8.73 0.30 5.58
N THR A 67 7.86 1.09 6.22
CA THR A 67 6.55 0.64 6.66
C THR A 67 5.54 0.68 5.51
N ARG A 68 4.55 -0.21 5.53
CA ARG A 68 3.49 -0.28 4.52
C ARG A 68 2.12 -0.19 5.16
N THR A 69 1.26 0.64 4.58
CA THR A 69 -0.17 0.73 4.92
C THR A 69 -1.01 0.31 3.72
N GLN A 70 -2.04 -0.50 3.94
CA GLN A 70 -3.01 -0.87 2.91
C GLN A 70 -4.38 -0.28 3.24
N LEU A 71 -5.09 0.20 2.23
CA LEU A 71 -6.46 0.69 2.30
C LEU A 71 -7.27 0.01 1.19
N THR A 72 -8.22 -0.82 1.58
CA THR A 72 -9.22 -1.40 0.70
C THR A 72 -10.47 -0.52 0.74
N VAL A 73 -10.94 -0.10 -0.43
CA VAL A 73 -12.15 0.70 -0.60
C VAL A 73 -13.17 -0.08 -1.40
N ASN A 74 -14.44 -0.01 -1.01
CA ASN A 74 -15.58 -0.40 -1.83
C ASN A 74 -16.41 0.86 -2.13
N ALA A 75 -16.41 1.28 -3.39
CA ALA A 75 -17.12 2.45 -3.90
C ALA A 75 -18.64 2.25 -3.98
N GLN A 76 -19.12 1.00 -4.05
CA GLN A 76 -20.55 0.70 -4.18
C GLN A 76 -21.27 0.70 -2.84
N ASP A 77 -20.58 0.24 -1.79
CA ASP A 77 -21.14 0.11 -0.44
C ASP A 77 -20.70 1.23 0.51
N ASP A 78 -19.87 2.17 0.05
CA ASP A 78 -19.23 3.23 0.86
C ASP A 78 -18.50 2.68 2.10
N THR A 79 -17.83 1.53 1.94
CA THR A 79 -17.08 0.85 3.01
C THR A 79 -15.58 0.81 2.76
N PHE A 80 -14.81 0.71 3.85
CA PHE A 80 -13.37 0.55 3.79
C PHE A 80 -12.88 -0.53 4.77
N GLU A 81 -11.68 -1.04 4.51
CA GLU A 81 -10.84 -1.74 5.46
C GLU A 81 -9.41 -1.21 5.32
N TYR A 82 -8.71 -0.96 6.43
CA TYR A 82 -7.28 -0.64 6.38
C TYR A 82 -6.46 -1.61 7.20
N LYS A 83 -5.21 -1.79 6.77
CA LYS A 83 -4.15 -2.50 7.49
C LYS A 83 -2.98 -1.57 7.70
N GLY A 84 -2.76 -1.19 8.96
CA GLY A 84 -1.61 -0.39 9.37
C GLY A 84 -0.30 -1.18 9.36
N ALA A 85 0.80 -0.44 9.39
CA ALA A 85 2.15 -1.00 9.44
C ALA A 85 2.42 -1.88 10.68
N ASP A 86 1.72 -1.60 11.77
CA ASP A 86 1.75 -2.35 13.02
C ASP A 86 0.86 -3.62 12.99
N GLY A 87 0.17 -3.85 11.86
CA GLY A 87 -0.79 -4.94 11.70
C GLY A 87 -2.19 -4.61 12.23
N THR A 88 -2.45 -3.37 12.63
CA THR A 88 -3.80 -2.93 13.02
C THR A 88 -4.74 -3.08 11.83
N LEU A 89 -5.85 -3.78 12.05
CA LEU A 89 -6.93 -3.94 11.08
C LEU A 89 -8.16 -3.21 11.58
N GLU A 90 -8.73 -2.36 10.73
CA GLU A 90 -9.98 -1.67 11.01
C GLU A 90 -10.83 -1.61 9.75
N SER A 91 -12.15 -1.66 9.93
CA SER A 91 -13.12 -1.51 8.85
C SER A 91 -14.29 -0.65 9.28
N GLY A 92 -14.92 0.00 8.31
CA GLY A 92 -15.99 0.94 8.57
C GLY A 92 -16.63 1.48 7.31
N ASN A 93 -17.32 2.60 7.46
CA ASN A 93 -17.89 3.37 6.36
C ASN A 93 -17.09 4.67 6.21
N TYR A 94 -16.98 5.16 4.98
CA TYR A 94 -16.46 6.50 4.73
C TYR A 94 -17.59 7.40 4.24
N ASP A 95 -17.42 8.70 4.41
CA ASP A 95 -18.34 9.71 3.87
C ASP A 95 -17.78 10.30 2.58
N ARG A 96 -18.59 10.39 1.53
CA ARG A 96 -18.29 11.24 0.37
C ARG A 96 -18.59 12.69 0.75
N LEU A 97 -17.64 13.59 0.54
CA LEU A 97 -17.81 15.00 0.88
C LEU A 97 -18.58 15.76 -0.21
N ALA A 98 -19.19 16.87 0.18
CA ALA A 98 -20.07 17.66 -0.68
C ALA A 98 -19.35 18.34 -1.86
N ASP A 99 -18.01 18.42 -1.82
CA ASP A 99 -17.20 18.88 -2.95
C ASP A 99 -17.17 17.89 -4.12
N GLY A 100 -17.51 16.62 -3.91
CA GLY A 100 -17.53 15.60 -4.96
C GLY A 100 -16.17 15.00 -5.31
N TYR A 101 -15.07 15.44 -4.68
CA TYR A 101 -13.71 14.96 -4.95
C TYR A 101 -13.15 14.11 -3.80
N ARG A 102 -13.67 14.28 -2.59
CA ARG A 102 -13.07 13.71 -1.38
C ARG A 102 -13.95 12.66 -0.72
N ILE A 103 -13.29 11.65 -0.17
CA ILE A 103 -13.85 10.77 0.86
C ILE A 103 -13.21 11.07 2.22
N LYS A 104 -13.98 10.88 3.29
CA LYS A 104 -13.55 11.06 4.68
C LYS A 104 -13.71 9.76 5.45
N ILE A 105 -12.65 9.34 6.12
CA ILE A 105 -12.66 8.27 7.12
C ILE A 105 -12.55 8.94 8.49
N GLU A 106 -13.55 8.78 9.37
CA GLU A 106 -13.59 9.46 10.67
C GLU A 106 -12.51 8.98 11.65
N ASP A 107 -12.20 7.68 11.66
CA ASP A 107 -11.29 7.04 12.64
C ASP A 107 -10.04 6.46 11.97
N TRP A 108 -9.35 7.24 11.14
CA TRP A 108 -8.09 6.83 10.54
C TRP A 108 -6.95 6.93 11.57
N PHE A 109 -6.57 5.80 12.18
CA PHE A 109 -5.58 5.75 13.27
C PHE A 109 -5.91 6.71 14.43
N GLY A 110 -7.21 6.82 14.77
CA GLY A 110 -7.69 7.67 15.86
C GLY A 110 -7.90 9.14 15.50
N SER A 111 -7.88 9.50 14.21
CA SER A 111 -8.15 10.86 13.73
C SER A 111 -8.77 10.83 12.33
N PRO A 112 -9.51 11.87 11.92
CA PRO A 112 -10.08 11.90 10.58
C PRO A 112 -8.99 12.00 9.50
N ALA A 113 -9.19 11.29 8.39
CA ALA A 113 -8.37 11.41 7.19
C ALA A 113 -9.24 11.65 5.96
N TYR A 114 -8.66 12.36 4.99
CA TYR A 114 -9.32 12.77 3.75
C TYR A 114 -8.53 12.21 2.58
N PHE A 115 -9.23 11.58 1.64
CA PHE A 115 -8.62 11.00 0.44
C PHE A 115 -9.31 11.54 -0.81
N THR A 116 -8.55 11.66 -1.89
CA THR A 116 -9.06 12.00 -3.22
C THR A 116 -8.54 10.99 -4.23
N VAL A 117 -9.30 10.76 -5.29
CA VAL A 117 -8.81 9.99 -6.45
C VAL A 117 -7.94 10.91 -7.31
N SER A 118 -6.80 10.43 -7.78
CA SER A 118 -5.92 11.16 -8.71
C SER A 118 -5.10 10.18 -9.55
N ASP A 119 -5.25 10.24 -10.88
CA ASP A 119 -4.60 9.31 -11.83
C ASP A 119 -4.86 7.81 -11.54
N GLY A 120 -6.00 7.48 -10.92
CA GLY A 120 -6.37 6.11 -10.56
C GLY A 120 -5.87 5.63 -9.19
N ASP A 121 -5.03 6.43 -8.52
CA ASP A 121 -4.55 6.23 -7.16
C ASP A 121 -5.42 6.98 -6.15
N LEU A 122 -5.26 6.66 -4.86
CA LEU A 122 -5.77 7.48 -3.76
C LEU A 122 -4.65 8.37 -3.22
N VAL A 123 -4.95 9.64 -2.96
CA VAL A 123 -4.03 10.58 -2.32
C VAL A 123 -4.64 11.00 -0.98
N ARG A 124 -3.96 10.70 0.13
CA ARG A 124 -4.34 11.19 1.46
C ARG A 124 -3.89 12.63 1.61
N LEU A 125 -4.85 13.53 1.79
CA LEU A 125 -4.60 14.95 1.95
C LEU A 125 -4.04 15.25 3.33
N GLU A 126 -3.03 16.12 3.40
CA GLU A 126 -2.45 16.59 4.67
C GLU A 126 -3.41 17.49 5.46
N GLN A 127 -4.38 18.11 4.78
CA GLN A 127 -5.30 19.10 5.33
C GLN A 127 -6.72 18.88 4.83
N ASP A 128 -7.70 19.27 5.65
CA ASP A 128 -9.10 19.38 5.25
C ASP A 128 -9.28 20.65 4.40
N ILE A 129 -9.19 20.48 3.08
CA ILE A 129 -9.44 21.55 2.10
C ILE A 129 -10.43 21.08 1.04
N ASP A 130 -11.42 21.92 0.73
CA ASP A 130 -12.31 21.69 -0.41
C ASP A 130 -11.50 21.73 -1.70
N ILE A 131 -11.69 20.72 -2.56
CA ILE A 131 -11.01 20.63 -3.84
C ILE A 131 -11.86 21.31 -4.92
N THR A 132 -11.18 22.06 -5.79
CA THR A 132 -11.76 22.62 -7.02
C THR A 132 -11.13 21.96 -8.25
N PRO A 133 -11.79 21.93 -9.42
CA PRO A 133 -11.32 21.19 -10.60
C PRO A 133 -9.87 21.47 -11.02
N ASP A 134 -9.41 22.72 -10.92
CA ASP A 134 -8.07 23.13 -11.34
C ASP A 134 -7.00 23.02 -10.23
N MET A 135 -7.37 22.53 -9.05
CA MET A 135 -6.45 22.39 -7.92
C MET A 135 -5.60 21.13 -8.10
N GLN A 136 -4.29 21.29 -7.96
CA GLN A 136 -3.39 20.16 -7.83
C GLN A 136 -3.38 19.71 -6.37
N VAL A 137 -3.42 18.41 -6.16
CA VAL A 137 -3.35 17.80 -4.83
C VAL A 137 -1.98 17.19 -4.59
N SER A 138 -1.60 17.14 -3.32
CA SER A 138 -0.38 16.52 -2.84
C SER A 138 -0.62 15.89 -1.49
N GLY A 139 0.11 14.82 -1.19
CA GLY A 139 -0.02 14.06 0.04
C GLY A 139 0.55 12.66 -0.14
N GLU A 140 0.21 11.77 0.78
CA GLU A 140 0.64 10.36 0.69
C GLU A 140 -0.15 9.66 -0.41
N ARG A 141 0.56 9.09 -1.39
CA ARG A 141 -0.06 8.43 -2.54
C ARG A 141 -0.15 6.92 -2.30
N TYR A 142 -1.37 6.43 -2.19
CA TYR A 142 -1.69 5.02 -2.10
C TYR A 142 -1.91 4.50 -3.51
N VAL A 143 -0.98 3.67 -3.98
CA VAL A 143 -1.00 3.10 -5.32
C VAL A 143 -1.93 1.91 -5.35
N ARG A 144 -2.80 1.84 -6.37
CA ARG A 144 -3.70 0.70 -6.52
C ARG A 144 -2.88 -0.57 -6.78
N GLY A 145 -3.10 -1.62 -5.98
CA GLY A 145 -2.51 -2.92 -6.23
C GLY A 145 -3.14 -3.57 -7.45
N ASP A 146 -2.31 -4.06 -8.38
CA ASP A 146 -2.73 -4.92 -9.49
C ASP A 146 -2.94 -6.38 -9.03
N ASP A 147 -2.55 -6.72 -7.80
CA ASP A 147 -2.58 -8.07 -7.28
C ASP A 147 -4.03 -8.48 -6.93
N GLU A 148 -4.62 -9.30 -7.81
CA GLU A 148 -5.90 -10.01 -7.61
C GLU A 148 -5.90 -10.88 -6.32
N ASP A 149 -4.72 -11.15 -5.74
CA ASP A 149 -4.51 -11.96 -4.54
C ASP A 149 -4.77 -11.21 -3.21
N ASP A 150 -4.80 -9.87 -3.20
CA ASP A 150 -5.13 -9.04 -2.02
C ASP A 150 -6.62 -8.62 -1.98
N ALA A 151 -7.45 -9.21 -2.85
CA ALA A 151 -8.89 -9.10 -2.78
C ALA A 151 -9.38 -9.82 -1.51
N VAL A 152 -9.52 -9.08 -0.41
CA VAL A 152 -10.20 -9.49 0.85
C VAL A 152 -11.67 -9.94 0.64
N PHE A 153 -12.16 -9.94 -0.60
CA PHE A 153 -13.47 -10.48 -0.98
C PHE A 153 -13.42 -11.85 -1.66
N SER A 154 -12.28 -12.56 -1.65
CA SER A 154 -12.29 -14.01 -1.84
C SER A 154 -12.83 -14.67 -0.57
N ARG A 155 -14.16 -14.68 -0.41
CA ARG A 155 -14.82 -15.69 0.43
C ARG A 155 -14.50 -17.04 -0.21
N GLU A 156 -13.38 -17.63 0.19
CA GLU A 156 -13.14 -19.04 -0.03
C GLU A 156 -14.39 -19.76 0.48
N PRO A 157 -15.12 -20.52 -0.35
CA PRO A 157 -16.19 -21.34 0.20
C PRO A 157 -15.50 -22.31 1.15
N GLU A 158 -15.74 -22.15 2.46
CA GLU A 158 -15.35 -23.17 3.43
C GLU A 158 -16.02 -24.47 2.98
N LEU A 159 -15.27 -25.30 2.27
CA LEU A 159 -15.66 -26.67 1.98
C LEU A 159 -15.70 -27.35 3.34
N ALA A 160 -16.88 -27.32 3.94
CA ALA A 160 -17.19 -28.01 5.18
C ALA A 160 -16.69 -29.45 5.08
N SER A 161 -15.55 -29.73 5.71
CA SER A 161 -15.24 -31.08 6.16
C SER A 161 -16.12 -31.39 7.38
N PRO A 162 -16.43 -32.64 7.74
CA PRO A 162 -16.57 -33.89 6.96
C PRO A 162 -17.85 -34.68 7.40
N VAL A 163 -18.32 -35.69 6.63
CA VAL A 163 -18.97 -36.89 7.23
C VAL A 163 -18.70 -38.11 6.35
N ALA A 164 -17.89 -39.05 6.85
CA ALA A 164 -17.85 -40.40 6.30
C ALA A 164 -19.17 -41.11 6.60
N PRO A 165 -19.90 -41.70 5.63
CA PRO A 165 -20.87 -42.71 5.95
C PRO A 165 -20.14 -43.97 6.40
N GLN A 166 -20.38 -44.39 7.64
CA GLN A 166 -20.20 -45.79 8.01
C GLN A 166 -21.39 -46.57 7.45
N ASP A 167 -21.16 -47.34 6.39
CA ASP A 167 -21.68 -48.70 6.23
C ASP A 167 -20.86 -49.45 5.15
#